data_AF-A0A2E1IYQ7-F1
#
_entry.id   AF-A0A2E1IYQ7-F1
#
_cell.length_a   1.000
_cell.length_b   1.000
_cell.length_c   1.000
_cell.angle_alpha   90.00
_cell.angle_beta   90.00
_cell.angle_gamma   90.00
#
_symmetry.space_group_name_H-M   'P 1'
#
loop_
_entity.id
_entity.type
_entity.pdbx_description
1 polymer ?
#
loop_
_entity_poly.entity_id
_entity_poly.type
_entity_poly.pdbx_seq_one_letter_code
_entity_poly.pdbx_strand_id
1 'polypeptide(L)'
;DRIHEPHAVKKYFESINVPILGHIENPGKLEGGDVVWIDEKTIAIGEGYRSNSDGIMQLKRILGDLVEKIVTVPLPHWNGKNDCLHLMSNLSPIDHNLFLIYPRLLPVSFIQFLLYKKIELIEVPDSEYNSMGCNVLAVGNKKVVMIDGNPITKALLEKKDIQVFTYNGSEISLKGAGGPTCLTRPFLRTGF
;
A
#
# COMPACT_ATOMS: atom_id res chain seq x y z
N ASP A 1 7.48 18.38 -8.20
CA ASP A 1 8.45 17.46 -8.81
C ASP A 1 9.12 16.67 -7.68
N ARG A 2 9.22 15.33 -7.80
CA ARG A 2 9.70 14.42 -6.74
C ARG A 2 11.03 13.74 -7.07
N ILE A 3 11.67 14.13 -8.18
CA ILE A 3 12.87 13.47 -8.74
C ILE A 3 14.05 13.43 -7.73
N HIS A 4 14.12 14.36 -6.79
CA HIS A 4 15.21 14.43 -5.81
C HIS A 4 14.94 13.65 -4.51
N GLU A 5 13.70 13.25 -4.23
CA GLU A 5 13.34 12.54 -3.00
C GLU A 5 14.10 11.20 -2.84
N PRO A 6 14.27 10.36 -3.89
CA PRO A 6 15.02 9.11 -3.76
C PRO A 6 16.47 9.30 -3.31
N HIS A 7 17.11 10.40 -3.71
CA HIS A 7 18.49 10.69 -3.31
C HIS A 7 18.59 11.06 -1.83
N ALA A 8 17.64 11.83 -1.31
CA ALA A 8 17.57 12.17 0.11
C ALA A 8 17.31 10.92 0.96
N VAL A 9 16.39 10.05 0.53
CA VAL A 9 16.10 8.77 1.20
C VAL A 9 17.31 7.84 1.17
N LYS A 10 18.02 7.74 0.04
CA LYS A 10 19.25 6.96 -0.07
C LYS A 10 20.29 7.39 0.95
N LYS A 11 20.58 8.69 1.03
CA LYS A 11 21.53 9.24 2.01
C LYS A 11 21.14 8.93 3.45
N TYR A 12 19.84 8.99 3.77
CA TYR A 12 19.34 8.64 5.09
C TYR A 12 19.54 7.14 5.39
N PHE A 13 19.24 6.24 4.45
CA PHE A 13 19.47 4.82 4.65
C PHE A 13 20.95 4.46 4.81
N GLU A 14 21.82 5.08 4.02
CA GLU A 14 23.28 4.93 4.17
C GLU A 14 23.75 5.39 5.56
N SER A 15 23.20 6.50 6.10
CA SER A 15 23.60 7.00 7.43
C SER A 15 23.18 6.10 8.60
N ILE A 16 22.18 5.24 8.39
CA ILE A 16 21.71 4.25 9.38
C ILE A 16 22.10 2.80 9.03
N ASN A 17 23.03 2.62 8.09
CA ASN A 17 23.53 1.31 7.64
C ASN A 17 22.45 0.35 7.08
N VAL A 18 21.40 0.89 6.47
CA VAL A 18 20.43 0.09 5.71
C VAL A 18 20.93 -0.03 4.26
N PRO A 19 21.17 -1.26 3.75
CA PRO A 19 21.74 -1.44 2.42
C PRO A 19 20.75 -1.06 1.31
N ILE A 20 21.29 -0.46 0.23
CA ILE A 20 20.55 -0.20 -1.00
C ILE A 20 20.76 -1.39 -1.95
N LEU A 21 19.72 -2.20 -2.17
CA LEU A 21 19.80 -3.36 -3.06
C LEU A 21 19.89 -2.99 -4.55
N GLY A 22 19.35 -1.84 -4.94
CA GLY A 22 19.36 -1.35 -6.31
C GLY A 22 18.50 -0.12 -6.50
N HIS A 23 18.40 0.34 -7.74
CA HIS A 23 17.58 1.49 -8.14
C HIS A 23 16.85 1.19 -9.45
N ILE A 24 15.70 1.82 -9.63
CA ILE A 24 14.93 1.75 -10.88
C ILE A 24 15.46 2.83 -11.83
N GLU A 25 15.83 2.43 -13.02
CA GLU A 25 16.33 3.28 -14.10
C GLU A 25 15.26 3.53 -15.16
N ASN A 26 15.32 4.69 -15.81
CA ASN A 26 14.48 4.99 -16.96
C ASN A 26 14.66 3.94 -18.08
N PRO A 27 13.58 3.54 -18.77
CA PRO A 27 12.21 4.08 -18.71
C PRO A 27 11.33 3.49 -17.59
N GLY A 28 11.91 2.67 -16.69
CA GLY A 28 11.23 2.08 -15.55
C GLY A 28 10.72 3.14 -14.56
N LYS A 29 9.50 2.94 -14.07
CA LYS A 29 8.88 3.72 -13.02
C LYS A 29 8.32 2.80 -11.97
N LEU A 30 8.52 3.16 -10.71
CA LEU A 30 7.99 2.43 -9.56
C LEU A 30 7.84 3.39 -8.40
N GLU A 31 6.64 3.46 -7.82
CA GLU A 31 6.40 4.19 -6.59
C GLU A 31 6.05 3.22 -5.47
N GLY A 32 6.64 3.44 -4.28
CA GLY A 32 6.43 2.54 -3.15
C GLY A 32 5.00 2.51 -2.60
N GLY A 33 4.07 3.32 -3.16
CA GLY A 33 2.63 3.25 -2.95
C GLY A 33 1.99 2.01 -3.59
N ASP A 34 2.63 1.48 -4.64
CA ASP A 34 2.13 0.35 -5.41
C ASP A 34 2.62 -1.01 -4.90
N VAL A 35 3.64 -1.04 -4.06
CA VAL A 35 4.27 -2.28 -3.58
C VAL A 35 3.67 -2.69 -2.25
N VAL A 36 2.96 -3.83 -2.25
CA VAL A 36 2.30 -4.38 -1.06
C VAL A 36 2.83 -5.79 -0.79
N TRP A 37 3.33 -6.04 0.42
CA TRP A 37 3.66 -7.39 0.86
C TRP A 37 2.37 -8.17 1.14
N ILE A 38 2.23 -9.33 0.52
CA ILE A 38 1.12 -10.26 0.75
C ILE A 38 1.49 -11.24 1.87
N ASP A 39 2.71 -11.76 1.80
CA ASP A 39 3.35 -12.61 2.80
C ASP A 39 4.88 -12.44 2.69
N GLU A 40 5.67 -13.18 3.46
CA GLU A 40 7.14 -13.06 3.48
C GLU A 40 7.83 -13.26 2.13
N LYS A 41 7.18 -13.98 1.19
CA LYS A 41 7.76 -14.38 -0.09
C LYS A 41 6.96 -13.90 -1.30
N THR A 42 5.87 -13.18 -1.07
CA THR A 42 4.95 -12.73 -2.12
C THR A 42 4.67 -11.23 -1.98
N ILE A 43 4.87 -10.50 -3.07
CA ILE A 43 4.44 -9.09 -3.17
C ILE A 43 3.41 -8.93 -4.29
N ALA A 44 2.51 -7.97 -4.10
CA ALA A 44 1.66 -7.43 -5.15
C ALA A 44 2.17 -6.05 -5.55
N ILE A 45 2.12 -5.75 -6.85
CA ILE A 45 2.55 -4.45 -7.39
C ILE A 45 1.48 -3.88 -8.30
N GLY A 46 1.00 -2.68 -7.98
CA GLY A 46 0.13 -1.90 -8.86
C GLY A 46 0.84 -1.55 -10.17
N GLU A 47 0.21 -1.82 -11.31
CA GLU A 47 0.67 -1.39 -12.63
C GLU A 47 -0.28 -0.34 -13.20
N GLY A 48 0.25 0.84 -13.50
CA GLY A 48 -0.53 1.98 -13.96
C GLY A 48 0.36 3.17 -14.32
N TYR A 49 -0.10 4.39 -14.05
CA TYR A 49 0.62 5.60 -14.44
C TYR A 49 1.87 5.89 -13.57
N ARG A 50 1.92 5.36 -12.34
CA ARG A 50 3.01 5.59 -11.37
C ARG A 50 4.07 4.50 -11.36
N SER A 51 3.66 3.25 -11.60
CA SER A 51 4.54 2.09 -11.71
C SER A 51 4.24 1.35 -13.01
N ASN A 52 5.27 1.07 -13.83
CA ASN A 52 5.10 0.44 -15.14
C ASN A 52 5.80 -0.92 -15.22
N SER A 53 5.53 -1.68 -16.28
CA SER A 53 6.12 -3.00 -16.54
C SER A 53 7.65 -3.01 -16.47
N ASP A 54 8.33 -2.01 -17.04
CA ASP A 54 9.79 -1.89 -16.99
C ASP A 54 10.31 -1.76 -15.55
N GLY A 55 9.67 -0.93 -14.73
CA GLY A 55 10.02 -0.76 -13.32
C GLY A 55 9.75 -2.03 -12.51
N ILE A 56 8.64 -2.71 -12.78
CA ILE A 56 8.30 -3.99 -12.13
C ILE A 56 9.33 -5.07 -12.49
N MET A 57 9.76 -5.17 -13.75
CA MET A 57 10.80 -6.11 -14.17
C MET A 57 12.15 -5.81 -13.53
N GLN A 58 12.52 -4.54 -13.42
CA GLN A 58 13.75 -4.15 -12.73
C GLN A 58 13.69 -4.49 -11.25
N LEU A 59 12.57 -4.19 -10.57
CA LEU A 59 12.38 -4.56 -9.17
C LEU A 59 12.49 -6.08 -8.98
N LYS A 60 11.90 -6.87 -9.88
CA LYS A 60 12.03 -8.33 -9.85
C LYS A 60 13.49 -8.80 -9.90
N ARG A 61 14.32 -8.18 -10.74
CA ARG A 61 15.75 -8.49 -10.83
C ARG A 61 16.51 -8.08 -9.57
N ILE A 62 16.17 -6.92 -8.99
CA ILE A 62 16.79 -6.41 -7.75
C ILE A 62 16.47 -7.31 -6.56
N LEU A 63 15.21 -7.76 -6.45
CA LEU A 63 14.79 -8.61 -5.35
C LEU A 63 15.33 -10.05 -5.47
N GLY A 64 15.52 -10.56 -6.69
CA GLY A 64 16.05 -11.90 -6.91
C GLY A 64 15.28 -12.95 -6.09
N ASP A 65 16.01 -13.79 -5.36
CA ASP A 65 15.45 -14.88 -4.55
C ASP A 65 14.85 -14.42 -3.20
N LEU A 66 14.89 -13.11 -2.90
CA LEU A 66 14.23 -12.58 -1.70
C LEU A 66 12.71 -12.73 -1.79
N VAL A 67 12.15 -12.71 -3.01
CA VAL A 67 10.72 -12.83 -3.29
C VAL A 67 10.50 -13.93 -4.32
N GLU A 68 9.67 -14.91 -3.96
CA GLU A 68 9.34 -16.04 -4.84
C GLU A 68 8.26 -15.67 -5.87
N LYS A 69 7.34 -14.77 -5.49
CA LYS A 69 6.21 -14.41 -6.33
C LYS A 69 5.93 -12.91 -6.34
N ILE A 70 5.79 -12.38 -7.55
CA ILE A 70 5.29 -11.03 -7.80
C ILE A 70 3.94 -11.13 -8.50
N VAL A 71 2.92 -10.51 -7.93
CA VAL A 71 1.57 -10.41 -8.50
C VAL A 71 1.39 -9.00 -9.04
N THR A 72 1.40 -8.85 -10.37
CA THR A 72 1.09 -7.57 -11.00
C THR A 72 -0.42 -7.31 -10.96
N VAL A 73 -0.82 -6.13 -10.51
CA VAL A 73 -2.21 -5.72 -10.33
C VAL A 73 -2.49 -4.52 -11.23
N PRO A 74 -3.16 -4.69 -12.39
CA PRO A 74 -3.52 -3.57 -13.24
C PRO A 74 -4.43 -2.58 -12.50
N LEU A 75 -4.03 -1.33 -12.41
CA LEU A 75 -4.82 -0.27 -11.77
C LEU A 75 -5.77 0.38 -12.80
N PRO A 76 -7.01 0.72 -12.41
CA PRO A 76 -7.96 1.34 -13.31
C PRO A 76 -7.57 2.79 -13.62
N HIS A 77 -8.11 3.32 -14.72
CA HIS A 77 -7.97 4.74 -15.07
C HIS A 77 -8.57 5.67 -14.02
N TRP A 78 -9.70 5.27 -13.41
CA TRP A 78 -10.48 6.06 -12.45
C TRP A 78 -10.75 7.50 -12.95
N ASN A 79 -10.28 8.53 -12.24
CA ASN A 79 -10.44 9.94 -12.59
C ASN A 79 -9.37 10.47 -13.57
N GLY A 80 -8.43 9.60 -13.97
CA GLY A 80 -7.44 9.88 -14.99
C GLY A 80 -6.01 9.91 -14.52
N LYS A 81 -5.09 10.10 -15.48
CA LYS A 81 -3.63 9.94 -15.29
C LYS A 81 -3.00 10.86 -14.24
N ASN A 82 -3.68 11.96 -13.90
CA ASN A 82 -3.18 12.94 -12.94
C ASN A 82 -3.53 12.56 -11.50
N ASP A 83 -4.49 11.64 -11.31
CA ASP A 83 -4.86 11.16 -9.99
C ASP A 83 -3.71 10.34 -9.37
N CYS A 84 -3.49 10.48 -8.07
CA CYS A 84 -2.45 9.74 -7.37
C CYS A 84 -3.01 8.40 -6.88
N LEU A 85 -3.47 7.57 -7.82
CA LEU A 85 -3.99 6.25 -7.52
C LEU A 85 -2.86 5.23 -7.48
N HIS A 86 -2.60 4.71 -6.28
CA HIS A 86 -1.71 3.58 -6.05
C HIS A 86 -2.51 2.33 -5.64
N LEU A 87 -1.87 1.16 -5.66
CA LEU A 87 -2.48 -0.06 -5.11
C LEU A 87 -2.90 0.14 -3.64
N MET A 88 -2.07 0.78 -2.82
CA MET A 88 -2.40 1.06 -1.41
C MET A 88 -3.51 2.10 -1.21
N SER A 89 -3.98 2.77 -2.26
CA SER A 89 -5.20 3.59 -2.19
C SER A 89 -6.46 2.72 -2.10
N ASN A 90 -6.38 1.46 -2.55
CA ASN A 90 -7.50 0.52 -2.66
C ASN A 90 -7.35 -0.72 -1.77
N LEU A 91 -6.23 -0.82 -1.03
CA LEU A 91 -5.83 -2.02 -0.30
C LEU A 91 -4.96 -1.63 0.90
N SER A 92 -5.32 -2.11 2.09
CA SER A 92 -4.48 -2.06 3.28
C SER A 92 -4.39 -3.43 3.94
N PRO A 93 -3.21 -4.07 3.99
CA PRO A 93 -2.99 -5.23 4.85
C PRO A 93 -3.18 -4.83 6.31
N ILE A 94 -4.10 -5.49 7.01
CA ILE A 94 -4.42 -5.21 8.41
C ILE A 94 -3.76 -6.23 9.33
N ASP A 95 -3.81 -7.50 8.94
CA ASP A 95 -3.17 -8.64 9.60
C ASP A 95 -2.74 -9.67 8.52
N HIS A 96 -2.04 -10.74 8.92
CA HIS A 96 -1.51 -11.77 8.02
C HIS A 96 -2.58 -12.38 7.09
N ASN A 97 -3.80 -12.51 7.57
CA ASN A 97 -4.93 -13.09 6.84
C ASN A 97 -6.14 -12.14 6.79
N LEU A 98 -5.95 -10.84 6.98
CA LEU A 98 -7.05 -9.87 7.01
C LEU A 98 -6.67 -8.58 6.30
N PHE A 99 -7.34 -8.27 5.21
CA PHE A 99 -7.07 -7.10 4.38
C PHE A 99 -8.31 -6.22 4.31
N LEU A 100 -8.11 -4.91 4.38
CA LEU A 100 -9.13 -3.92 4.11
C LEU A 100 -9.02 -3.49 2.64
N ILE A 101 -10.12 -3.52 1.90
CA ILE A 101 -10.11 -3.31 0.45
C ILE A 101 -11.21 -2.34 0.01
N TYR A 102 -10.97 -1.68 -1.12
CA TYR A 102 -12.00 -1.05 -1.91
C TYR A 102 -12.21 -1.83 -3.22
N PRO A 103 -13.16 -2.78 -3.26
CA PRO A 103 -13.20 -3.81 -4.30
C PRO A 103 -13.48 -3.25 -5.70
N ARG A 104 -14.19 -2.12 -5.82
CA ARG A 104 -14.57 -1.54 -7.12
C ARG A 104 -13.39 -1.09 -7.98
N LEU A 105 -12.22 -0.88 -7.37
CA LEU A 105 -11.00 -0.48 -8.08
C LEU A 105 -9.92 -1.55 -8.07
N LEU A 106 -10.28 -2.78 -7.70
CA LEU A 106 -9.39 -3.93 -7.76
C LEU A 106 -9.82 -4.88 -8.90
N PRO A 107 -8.86 -5.40 -9.69
CA PRO A 107 -9.16 -6.44 -10.66
C PRO A 107 -9.73 -7.69 -10.00
N VAL A 108 -10.71 -8.32 -10.66
CA VAL A 108 -11.32 -9.58 -10.20
C VAL A 108 -10.26 -10.65 -9.94
N SER A 109 -9.25 -10.76 -10.81
CA SER A 109 -8.15 -11.71 -10.67
C SER A 109 -7.35 -11.51 -9.38
N PHE A 110 -7.17 -10.26 -8.95
CA PHE A 110 -6.46 -9.96 -7.72
C PHE A 110 -7.29 -10.28 -6.48
N ILE A 111 -8.59 -9.95 -6.49
CA ILE A 111 -9.52 -10.35 -5.42
C ILE A 111 -9.54 -11.88 -5.27
N GLN A 112 -9.66 -12.62 -6.39
CA GLN A 112 -9.61 -14.08 -6.37
C GLN A 112 -8.29 -14.64 -5.85
N PHE A 113 -7.17 -13.98 -6.16
CA PHE A 113 -5.86 -14.36 -5.63
C PHE A 113 -5.79 -14.20 -4.11
N LEU A 114 -6.31 -13.10 -3.55
CA LEU A 114 -6.35 -12.89 -2.09
C LEU A 114 -7.23 -13.96 -1.41
N LEU A 115 -8.40 -14.25 -1.98
CA LEU A 115 -9.29 -15.31 -1.47
C LEU A 115 -8.65 -16.70 -1.55
N TYR A 116 -7.93 -17.01 -2.64
CA TYR A 116 -7.16 -18.25 -2.77
C TYR A 116 -6.07 -18.38 -1.70
N LYS A 117 -5.44 -17.26 -1.32
CA LYS A 117 -4.48 -17.16 -0.22
C LYS A 117 -5.14 -17.23 1.17
N LYS A 118 -6.46 -17.42 1.25
CA LYS A 118 -7.26 -17.46 2.49
C LYS A 118 -7.17 -16.16 3.29
N ILE A 119 -7.01 -15.04 2.59
CA ILE A 119 -7.07 -13.71 3.18
C ILE A 119 -8.55 -13.30 3.27
N GLU A 120 -9.00 -13.01 4.47
CA GLU A 120 -10.30 -12.39 4.73
C GLU A 120 -10.29 -10.93 4.28
N LEU A 121 -11.40 -10.47 3.71
CA LEU A 121 -11.54 -9.14 3.13
C LEU A 121 -12.62 -8.34 3.88
N ILE A 122 -12.26 -7.16 4.36
CA ILE A 122 -13.20 -6.13 4.83
C ILE A 122 -13.36 -5.12 3.72
N GLU A 123 -14.60 -4.81 3.33
CA GLU A 123 -14.88 -3.86 2.26
C GLU A 123 -15.15 -2.46 2.82
N VAL A 124 -14.45 -1.47 2.27
CA VAL A 124 -14.71 -0.05 2.53
C VAL A 124 -15.96 0.38 1.77
N PRO A 125 -16.95 1.00 2.43
CA PRO A 125 -18.16 1.46 1.75
C PRO A 125 -17.89 2.68 0.86
N ASP A 126 -18.74 2.87 -0.14
CA ASP A 126 -18.75 3.99 -1.09
C ASP A 126 -18.62 5.35 -0.42
N SER A 127 -19.38 5.52 0.67
CA SER A 127 -19.46 6.75 1.42
C SER A 127 -18.14 7.14 2.08
N GLU A 128 -17.21 6.20 2.26
CA GLU A 128 -15.95 6.41 2.97
C GLU A 128 -14.70 6.31 2.08
N TYR A 129 -14.87 6.00 0.79
CA TYR A 129 -13.72 5.90 -0.11
C TYR A 129 -13.02 7.26 -0.28
N ASN A 130 -13.79 8.31 -0.56
CA ASN A 130 -13.25 9.66 -0.79
C ASN A 130 -12.68 10.31 0.49
N SER A 131 -13.13 9.88 1.67
CA SER A 131 -12.56 10.26 2.97
C SER A 131 -11.37 9.40 3.38
N MET A 132 -10.80 8.65 2.43
CA MET A 132 -9.62 7.80 2.60
C MET A 132 -9.80 6.66 3.59
N GLY A 133 -11.02 6.11 3.71
CA GLY A 133 -11.33 4.99 4.62
C GLY A 133 -10.49 3.74 4.35
N CYS A 134 -10.00 3.55 3.12
CA CYS A 134 -9.12 2.44 2.77
C CYS A 134 -7.65 2.64 3.18
N ASN A 135 -7.24 3.85 3.55
CA ASN A 135 -5.86 4.16 3.92
C ASN A 135 -5.66 3.92 5.43
N VAL A 136 -5.31 2.68 5.78
CA VAL A 136 -5.19 2.23 7.17
C VAL A 136 -3.83 1.58 7.38
N LEU A 137 -3.05 2.09 8.33
CA LEU A 137 -1.72 1.57 8.64
C LEU A 137 -1.79 0.59 9.80
N ALA A 138 -1.49 -0.68 9.55
CA ALA A 138 -1.24 -1.65 10.61
C ALA A 138 0.09 -1.36 11.32
N VAL A 139 0.06 -1.24 12.65
CA VAL A 139 1.23 -1.01 13.52
C VAL A 139 1.58 -2.23 14.40
N GLY A 140 0.93 -3.38 14.15
CA GLY A 140 1.17 -4.65 14.83
C GLY A 140 0.24 -4.88 16.03
N ASN A 141 0.23 -6.11 16.55
CA ASN A 141 -0.59 -6.51 17.72
C ASN A 141 -2.08 -6.12 17.58
N LYS A 142 -2.67 -6.34 16.40
CA LYS A 142 -4.05 -5.95 16.06
C LYS A 142 -4.33 -4.46 16.33
N LYS A 143 -3.35 -3.58 16.08
CA LYS A 143 -3.50 -2.13 16.17
C LYS A 143 -3.33 -1.49 14.81
N VAL A 144 -4.19 -0.52 14.51
CA VAL A 144 -4.13 0.25 13.27
C VAL A 144 -4.26 1.74 13.51
N VAL A 145 -3.75 2.54 12.58
CA VAL A 145 -3.94 3.99 12.52
C VAL A 145 -4.72 4.33 11.26
N MET A 146 -5.79 5.11 11.38
CA MET A 146 -6.60 5.58 10.25
C MET A 146 -7.00 7.06 10.41
N ILE A 147 -7.44 7.69 9.32
CA ILE A 147 -7.96 9.07 9.35
C ILE A 147 -9.36 9.08 10.02
N ASP A 148 -9.61 10.06 10.88
CA ASP A 148 -10.94 10.27 11.48
C ASP A 148 -12.02 10.60 10.42
N GLY A 149 -13.29 10.36 10.74
CA GLY A 149 -14.41 10.60 9.82
C GLY A 149 -14.82 9.40 8.96
N ASN A 150 -14.32 8.20 9.27
CA ASN A 150 -14.69 6.94 8.60
C ASN A 150 -15.31 5.93 9.60
N PRO A 151 -16.48 6.24 10.19
CA PRO A 151 -17.05 5.47 11.29
C PRO A 151 -17.47 4.03 10.93
N ILE A 152 -17.89 3.77 9.69
CA ILE A 152 -18.33 2.43 9.26
C ILE A 152 -17.10 1.53 9.15
N THR A 153 -16.05 1.97 8.46
CA THR A 153 -14.80 1.23 8.33
C THR A 153 -14.18 0.98 9.71
N LYS A 154 -14.16 1.99 10.58
CA LYS A 154 -13.70 1.83 11.96
C LYS A 154 -14.48 0.74 12.69
N ALA A 155 -15.82 0.77 12.64
CA ALA A 155 -16.64 -0.23 13.31
C ALA A 155 -16.45 -1.64 12.73
N LEU A 156 -16.20 -1.78 11.43
CA LEU A 156 -15.89 -3.06 10.79
C LEU A 156 -14.56 -3.64 11.28
N LEU A 157 -13.53 -2.80 11.45
CA LEU A 157 -12.24 -3.19 12.01
C LEU A 157 -12.38 -3.58 13.50
N GLU A 158 -13.09 -2.78 14.29
CA GLU A 158 -13.30 -3.05 15.73
C GLU A 158 -14.07 -4.36 15.96
N LYS A 159 -15.03 -4.71 15.08
CA LYS A 159 -15.72 -6.02 15.10
C LYS A 159 -14.80 -7.22 14.86
N LYS A 160 -13.57 -6.98 14.38
CA LYS A 160 -12.52 -7.99 14.17
C LYS A 160 -11.45 -7.97 15.26
N ASP A 161 -11.77 -7.38 16.42
CA ASP A 161 -10.87 -7.21 17.56
C ASP A 161 -9.61 -6.38 17.21
N ILE A 162 -9.72 -5.48 16.23
CA ILE A 162 -8.65 -4.55 15.89
C ILE A 162 -8.85 -3.26 16.68
N GLN A 163 -7.83 -2.87 17.42
CA GLN A 163 -7.79 -1.58 18.08
C GLN A 163 -7.46 -0.47 17.05
N VAL A 164 -8.40 0.47 16.90
CA VAL A 164 -8.28 1.56 15.93
C VAL A 164 -7.90 2.87 16.62
N PHE A 165 -6.75 3.42 16.22
CA PHE A 165 -6.35 4.78 16.55
C PHE A 165 -6.66 5.72 15.40
N THR A 166 -7.22 6.89 15.70
CA THR A 166 -7.54 7.90 14.70
C THR A 166 -6.72 9.17 14.90
N TYR A 167 -6.53 9.93 13.83
CA TYR A 167 -5.98 11.27 13.87
C TYR A 167 -6.76 12.21 12.94
N ASN A 168 -6.70 13.51 13.24
CA ASN A 168 -7.28 14.52 12.36
C ASN A 168 -6.37 14.71 11.13
N GLY A 169 -6.83 14.21 9.98
CA GLY A 169 -6.12 14.28 8.71
C GLY A 169 -6.50 15.46 7.81
N SER A 170 -7.26 16.45 8.30
CA SER A 170 -7.81 17.52 7.44
C SER A 170 -6.74 18.29 6.67
N GLU A 171 -5.63 18.64 7.34
CA GLU A 171 -4.58 19.47 6.76
C GLU A 171 -3.51 18.66 6.01
N ILE A 172 -3.13 17.51 6.54
CA ILE A 172 -2.01 16.72 6.00
C ILE A 172 -2.44 15.63 5.02
N SER A 173 -3.66 15.12 5.16
CA SER A 173 -4.11 13.97 4.37
C SER A 173 -5.13 14.35 3.31
N LEU A 174 -6.22 15.04 3.67
CA LEU A 174 -7.26 15.38 2.70
C LEU A 174 -6.76 16.37 1.65
N LYS A 175 -5.96 17.36 2.05
CA LYS A 175 -5.33 18.31 1.11
C LYS A 175 -4.14 17.71 0.35
N GLY A 176 -3.41 16.79 0.99
CA GLY A 176 -2.22 16.15 0.43
C GLY A 176 -2.50 14.87 -0.37
N ALA A 177 -3.75 14.40 -0.39
CA ALA A 177 -4.18 13.11 -0.96
C ALA A 177 -3.35 11.91 -0.45
N GLY A 178 -2.99 11.89 0.84
CA GLY A 178 -2.16 10.83 1.44
C GLY A 178 -2.50 10.53 2.90
N GLY A 179 -2.88 9.29 3.21
CA GLY A 179 -3.18 8.86 4.57
C GLY A 179 -1.98 8.22 5.29
N PRO A 180 -2.19 7.53 6.42
CA PRO A 180 -1.13 6.91 7.22
C PRO A 180 -0.13 6.06 6.42
N THR A 181 -0.59 5.29 5.44
CA THR A 181 0.30 4.44 4.62
C THR A 181 1.16 5.25 3.67
N CYS A 182 0.69 6.43 3.24
CA CYS A 182 1.43 7.35 2.37
C CYS A 182 2.42 8.22 3.16
N LEU A 183 2.07 8.55 4.41
CA LEU A 183 2.86 9.41 5.30
C LEU A 183 3.95 8.63 6.05
N THR A 184 4.03 7.31 5.86
CA THR A 184 4.98 6.45 6.56
C THR A 184 5.71 5.52 5.59
N ARG A 185 6.89 5.04 6.00
CA ARG A 185 7.63 3.99 5.31
C ARG A 185 8.17 3.00 6.35
N PRO A 186 7.49 1.87 6.58
CA PRO A 186 7.99 0.85 7.48
C PRO A 186 9.32 0.28 6.94
N PHE A 187 10.38 0.32 7.73
CA PHE A 187 11.68 -0.27 7.37
C PHE A 187 11.90 -1.65 8.04
N LEU A 188 11.25 -1.87 9.19
CA LEU A 188 11.33 -3.10 9.95
C LEU A 188 9.97 -3.42 10.56
N ARG A 189 9.55 -4.68 10.43
CA ARG A 189 8.44 -5.28 11.18
C ARG A 189 8.98 -6.55 11.82
N THR A 190 8.67 -6.75 13.11
CA THR A 190 9.11 -7.92 13.89
C THR A 190 7.89 -8.64 14.46
N GLY A 191 7.92 -9.97 14.48
CA GLY A 191 6.86 -10.79 15.08
C GLY A 191 5.80 -11.26 14.08
N PHE A 192 6.22 -12.13 13.15
CA PHE A 192 5.33 -12.98 12.37
C PHE A 192 4.83 -14.15 13.24
#